data_AF-A0A3B1AM27-F1
#
_entry.id   AF-A0A3B1AM27-F1
#
_cell.length_a   1.000
_cell.length_b   1.000
_cell.length_c   1.000
_cell.angle_alpha   90.00
_cell.angle_beta   90.00
_cell.angle_gamma   90.00
#
_symmetry.space_group_name_H-M   'P 1'
#
loop_
_entity.id
_entity.type
_entity.pdbx_description
1 polymer ?
#
loop_
_entity_poly.entity_id
_entity_poly.type
_entity_poly.pdbx_seq_one_letter_code
_entity_poly.pdbx_strand_id
1 'polypeptide(L)'
;GGQAACEYRTAHETELWPIQIKEAEYFSYLGELGKPDFPHVQGAKAGIRLRLQANAGLTFDQISLQKLSLHLRGSDELPMQIYERILANGVALVVMPADKKISGYEVLDRSHIQRVGFEDEQALLPYSQRSFSGYRLLQEYFAFPNRFMFVEFTGIGSAVQRCRDTEIDVVILLNRSDSDLEKLVSKDNFALFCSPAINLFSKRTDRIHLTDTQHEYHAVPDRSRPMDFEIYQVKRVVGLGTSADQEQEFLPFYAANDLGTEADLNTYYAVQRVPRLLSSRQRRQGARSSYLGSEAYVSLVDASEAPYRTELRQLAVEALCTNRDLPLHMPVGQGKTDFNMEMSAPVKSVRCVAGPTAPKPSFVEGE
;
A
#
# COMPACT_ATOMS: atom_id res chain seq x y z
N GLY A 1 4.52 -26.22 16.08
CA GLY A 1 4.45 -25.67 14.71
C GLY A 1 4.92 -24.24 14.76
N GLY A 2 5.70 -23.79 13.78
CA GLY A 2 6.12 -22.38 13.69
C GLY A 2 4.96 -21.47 13.33
N GLN A 3 5.08 -20.17 13.67
CA GLN A 3 4.15 -19.13 13.24
C GLN A 3 4.21 -18.94 11.72
N ALA A 4 3.11 -18.53 11.10
CA ALA A 4 3.10 -18.15 9.69
C ALA A 4 3.95 -16.89 9.43
N ALA A 5 4.52 -16.79 8.23
CA ALA A 5 5.12 -15.54 7.76
C ALA A 5 4.02 -14.51 7.46
N CYS A 6 4.31 -13.23 7.68
CA CYS A 6 3.38 -12.17 7.29
C CYS A 6 3.50 -11.87 5.81
N GLU A 7 2.36 -11.80 5.11
CA GLU A 7 2.28 -11.54 3.68
C GLU A 7 1.74 -10.13 3.43
N TYR A 8 2.44 -9.34 2.61
CA TYR A 8 2.05 -7.97 2.30
C TYR A 8 1.98 -7.77 0.79
N ARG A 9 0.95 -7.04 0.35
CA ARG A 9 0.76 -6.65 -1.04
C ARG A 9 1.04 -5.16 -1.19
N THR A 10 1.89 -4.79 -2.15
CA THR A 10 2.16 -3.40 -2.53
C THR A 10 0.99 -2.80 -3.30
N ALA A 11 0.71 -1.50 -3.12
CA ALA A 11 -0.33 -0.80 -3.88
C ALA A 11 0.20 0.00 -5.08
N HIS A 12 1.46 0.45 -5.05
CA HIS A 12 2.00 1.28 -6.12
C HIS A 12 2.96 0.46 -6.97
N GLU A 13 2.87 0.62 -8.29
CA GLU A 13 3.95 0.19 -9.18
C GLU A 13 5.20 1.02 -8.90
N THR A 14 6.34 0.36 -8.73
CA THR A 14 7.61 1.01 -8.36
C THR A 14 8.67 0.67 -9.40
N GLU A 15 9.09 1.67 -10.17
CA GLU A 15 10.22 1.55 -11.09
C GLU A 15 11.55 1.70 -10.33
N LEU A 16 12.45 0.73 -10.53
CA LEU A 16 13.76 0.73 -9.89
C LEU A 16 14.81 1.24 -10.88
N TRP A 17 15.49 2.31 -10.49
CA TRP A 17 16.55 2.94 -11.28
C TRP A 17 17.90 2.80 -10.55
N PRO A 18 19.03 2.73 -11.27
CA PRO A 18 20.35 2.64 -10.66
C PRO A 18 20.82 4.02 -10.16
N ILE A 19 20.03 4.65 -9.30
CA ILE A 19 20.27 5.99 -8.74
C ILE A 19 20.13 5.97 -7.22
N GLN A 20 20.70 6.98 -6.57
CA GLN A 20 20.49 7.25 -5.15
C GLN A 20 20.43 8.76 -4.88
N ILE A 21 19.82 9.15 -3.78
CA ILE A 21 19.86 10.55 -3.32
C ILE A 21 21.20 10.74 -2.60
N LYS A 22 22.06 11.56 -3.20
CA LYS A 22 23.37 11.92 -2.63
C LYS A 22 23.21 12.98 -1.54
N GLU A 23 22.38 13.98 -1.82
CA GLU A 23 22.15 15.13 -0.96
C GLU A 23 20.72 15.66 -1.18
N ALA A 24 20.13 16.21 -0.12
CA ALA A 24 18.96 17.06 -0.24
C ALA A 24 19.12 18.23 0.73
N GLU A 25 18.77 19.43 0.27
CA GLU A 25 18.84 20.65 1.07
C GLU A 25 17.66 21.55 0.74
N TYR A 26 17.24 22.32 1.74
CA TYR A 26 16.36 23.47 1.55
C TYR A 26 17.23 24.73 1.54
N PHE A 27 16.99 25.66 0.63
CA PHE A 27 17.64 26.97 0.63
C PHE A 27 16.59 28.07 0.69
N SER A 28 16.79 29.03 1.59
CA SER A 28 15.85 30.12 1.85
C SER A 28 15.97 31.27 0.85
N TYR A 29 17.03 31.27 0.04
CA TYR A 29 17.35 32.30 -0.94
C TYR A 29 17.93 31.72 -2.24
N LEU A 30 17.41 32.17 -3.39
CA LEU A 30 17.78 31.63 -4.71
C LEU A 30 19.25 31.85 -5.11
N GLY A 31 19.92 32.87 -4.56
CA GLY A 31 21.32 33.14 -4.89
C GLY A 31 22.27 32.01 -4.47
N GLU A 32 21.86 31.15 -3.55
CA GLU A 32 22.62 29.96 -3.13
C GLU A 32 22.77 28.93 -4.27
N LEU A 33 21.85 28.92 -5.24
CA LEU A 33 21.93 28.05 -6.40
C LEU A 33 23.12 28.38 -7.32
N GLY A 34 23.63 29.62 -7.27
CA GLY A 34 24.79 30.08 -8.04
C GLY A 34 24.59 30.09 -9.56
N LYS A 35 23.34 30.04 -10.06
CA LYS A 35 22.98 30.19 -11.48
C LYS A 35 22.10 31.45 -11.66
N PRO A 36 22.06 32.04 -12.87
CA PRO A 36 21.31 33.27 -13.12
C PRO A 36 19.82 33.06 -12.83
N ASP A 37 19.13 34.15 -12.49
CA ASP A 37 17.68 34.21 -12.33
C ASP A 37 16.98 33.36 -13.39
N PHE A 38 16.02 32.54 -12.97
CA PHE A 38 15.15 31.80 -13.89
C PHE A 38 14.15 32.79 -14.50
N PRO A 39 14.41 33.36 -15.70
CA PRO A 39 13.76 34.61 -16.12
C PRO A 39 12.26 34.44 -16.33
N HIS A 40 11.85 33.20 -16.62
CA HIS A 40 10.46 32.82 -16.88
C HIS A 40 9.75 32.24 -15.65
N VAL A 41 10.43 32.12 -14.50
CA VAL A 41 9.83 31.64 -13.25
C VAL A 41 9.58 32.83 -12.35
N GLN A 42 8.33 33.28 -12.30
CA GLN A 42 7.93 34.38 -11.43
C GLN A 42 7.65 33.90 -10.00
N GLY A 43 8.05 34.72 -9.02
CA GLY A 43 7.65 34.55 -7.63
C GLY A 43 8.39 33.47 -6.85
N ALA A 44 9.42 32.82 -7.41
CA ALA A 44 10.30 31.93 -6.65
C ALA A 44 11.11 32.73 -5.60
N LYS A 45 11.17 32.21 -4.37
CA LYS A 45 11.84 32.84 -3.21
C LYS A 45 12.81 31.89 -2.51
N ALA A 46 12.55 30.58 -2.58
CA ALA A 46 13.30 29.52 -1.94
C ALA A 46 13.25 28.26 -2.80
N GLY A 47 13.87 27.18 -2.35
CA GLY A 47 13.75 25.89 -3.03
C GLY A 47 14.27 24.70 -2.24
N ILE A 48 13.96 23.52 -2.76
CA ILE A 48 14.49 22.24 -2.30
C ILE A 48 15.34 21.68 -3.42
N ARG A 49 16.63 21.45 -3.18
CA ARG A 49 17.52 20.76 -4.12
C ARG A 49 17.64 19.30 -3.72
N LEU A 50 17.44 18.40 -4.68
CA LEU A 50 17.74 16.99 -4.59
C LEU A 50 18.89 16.69 -5.54
N ARG A 51 20.04 16.27 -5.01
CA ARG A 51 21.14 15.77 -5.81
C ARG A 51 21.04 14.27 -5.95
N LEU A 52 20.85 13.82 -7.19
CA LEU A 52 20.83 12.41 -7.51
C LEU A 52 22.21 11.99 -8.03
N GLN A 53 22.61 10.78 -7.66
CA GLN A 53 23.84 10.13 -8.11
C GLN A 53 23.46 8.86 -8.85
N ALA A 54 23.94 8.72 -10.09
CA ALA A 54 23.93 7.48 -10.83
C ALA A 54 24.95 6.49 -10.23
N ASN A 55 24.55 5.23 -10.16
CA ASN A 55 25.34 4.13 -9.64
C ASN A 55 25.88 3.26 -10.79
N ALA A 56 26.65 2.23 -10.45
CA ALA A 56 27.18 1.24 -11.40
C ALA A 56 28.04 1.82 -12.55
N GLY A 57 28.65 3.00 -12.33
CA GLY A 57 29.49 3.66 -13.33
C GLY A 57 28.72 4.29 -14.49
N LEU A 58 27.39 4.41 -14.36
CA LEU A 58 26.53 5.03 -15.37
C LEU A 58 26.56 6.56 -15.26
N THR A 59 26.28 7.21 -16.39
CA THR A 59 25.89 8.62 -16.48
C THR A 59 24.38 8.73 -16.67
N PHE A 60 23.79 9.88 -16.36
CA PHE A 60 22.33 10.07 -16.43
C PHE A 60 21.76 9.91 -17.85
N ASP A 61 22.53 10.21 -18.90
CA ASP A 61 22.12 9.99 -20.29
C ASP A 61 21.96 8.50 -20.66
N GLN A 62 22.50 7.59 -19.85
CA GLN A 62 22.34 6.14 -19.99
C GLN A 62 21.15 5.59 -19.20
N ILE A 63 20.47 6.43 -18.41
CA ILE A 63 19.33 6.06 -17.56
C ILE A 63 18.05 6.63 -18.17
N SER A 64 17.06 5.79 -18.45
CA SER A 64 15.78 6.20 -19.04
C SER A 64 14.79 6.75 -18.02
N LEU A 65 15.25 7.54 -17.05
CA LEU A 65 14.43 8.11 -15.97
C LEU A 65 13.48 9.18 -16.52
N GLN A 66 12.20 8.85 -16.65
CA GLN A 66 11.17 9.77 -17.15
C GLN A 66 10.46 10.56 -16.04
N LYS A 67 10.42 9.98 -14.84
CA LYS A 67 9.75 10.52 -13.65
C LYS A 67 10.52 10.13 -12.39
N LEU A 68 10.49 10.99 -11.38
CA LEU A 68 11.09 10.74 -10.08
C LEU A 68 10.02 10.70 -8.99
N SER A 69 9.71 9.51 -8.49
CA SER A 69 8.75 9.32 -7.40
C SER A 69 9.49 9.20 -6.06
N LEU A 70 9.03 9.95 -5.06
CA LEU A 70 9.67 10.05 -3.74
C LEU A 70 8.63 9.87 -2.64
N HIS A 71 8.97 9.03 -1.66
CA HIS A 71 8.29 9.01 -0.37
C HIS A 71 8.93 10.04 0.56
N LEU A 72 8.11 10.90 1.14
CA LEU A 72 8.52 11.86 2.16
C LEU A 72 8.43 11.19 3.53
N ARG A 73 9.55 11.19 4.25
CA ARG A 73 9.71 10.53 5.54
C ARG A 73 10.39 11.45 6.55
N GLY A 74 10.33 11.07 7.82
CA GLY A 74 10.83 11.86 8.92
C GLY A 74 10.02 11.61 10.18
N SER A 75 10.36 12.32 11.25
CA SER A 75 9.57 12.34 12.48
C SER A 75 8.56 13.49 12.47
N ASP A 76 7.56 13.37 13.33
CA ASP A 76 6.65 14.45 13.68
C ASP A 76 5.95 15.06 12.45
N GLU A 77 5.86 16.38 12.37
CA GLU A 77 5.14 17.12 11.33
C GLU A 77 6.00 17.38 10.08
N LEU A 78 7.31 17.13 10.13
CA LEU A 78 8.25 17.54 9.08
C LEU A 78 7.90 16.95 7.70
N PRO A 79 7.54 15.66 7.53
CA PRO A 79 7.14 15.13 6.24
C PRO A 79 5.94 15.87 5.64
N MET A 80 4.97 16.22 6.49
CA MET A 80 3.77 16.97 6.09
C MET A 80 4.10 18.41 5.71
N GLN A 81 5.00 19.07 6.45
CA GLN A 81 5.47 20.41 6.12
C GLN A 81 6.23 20.42 4.77
N ILE A 82 7.10 19.44 4.53
CA ILE A 82 7.78 19.29 3.23
C ILE A 82 6.75 19.04 2.11
N TYR A 83 5.78 18.16 2.35
CA TYR A 83 4.70 17.85 1.41
C TYR A 83 3.89 19.11 1.04
N GLU A 84 3.50 19.91 2.04
CA GLU A 84 2.83 21.19 1.86
C GLU A 84 3.71 22.15 1.05
N ARG A 85 5.00 22.32 1.40
CA ARG A 85 5.89 23.23 0.66
C ARG A 85 6.01 22.83 -0.81
N ILE A 86 6.23 21.54 -1.09
CA ILE A 86 6.36 21.07 -2.48
C ILE A 86 5.07 21.29 -3.27
N LEU A 87 3.91 20.90 -2.73
CA LEU A 87 2.67 20.91 -3.49
C LEU A 87 1.91 22.25 -3.40
N ALA A 88 1.85 22.91 -2.25
CA ALA A 88 1.15 24.19 -2.12
C ALA A 88 2.01 25.39 -2.54
N ASN A 89 3.34 25.31 -2.35
CA ASN A 89 4.25 26.42 -2.62
C ASN A 89 5.18 26.22 -3.82
N GLY A 90 5.25 25.01 -4.40
CA GLY A 90 5.97 24.77 -5.65
C GLY A 90 5.47 25.67 -6.78
N VAL A 91 6.39 26.24 -7.55
CA VAL A 91 6.07 27.07 -8.73
C VAL A 91 6.68 26.53 -10.02
N ALA A 92 7.82 25.86 -9.93
CA ALA A 92 8.49 25.24 -11.05
C ALA A 92 9.45 24.16 -10.56
N LEU A 93 9.80 23.26 -11.47
CA LEU A 93 10.81 22.23 -11.29
C LEU A 93 11.97 22.54 -12.24
N VAL A 94 13.20 22.53 -11.74
CA VAL A 94 14.40 22.75 -12.55
C VAL A 94 15.27 21.51 -12.49
N VAL A 95 15.69 21.02 -13.65
CA VAL A 95 16.62 19.89 -13.77
C VAL A 95 17.91 20.39 -14.41
N MET A 96 19.05 20.15 -13.76
CA MET A 96 20.32 20.72 -14.16
C MET A 96 21.51 19.84 -13.78
N PRO A 97 22.64 19.92 -14.50
CA PRO A 97 23.88 19.27 -14.09
C PRO A 97 24.33 19.75 -12.70
N ALA A 98 24.88 18.84 -11.89
CA ALA A 98 25.41 19.17 -10.57
C ALA A 98 26.69 20.03 -10.63
N ASP A 99 27.54 19.82 -11.65
CA ASP A 99 28.70 20.69 -11.89
C ASP A 99 28.24 22.06 -12.41
N LYS A 100 28.47 23.10 -11.62
CA LYS A 100 28.16 24.49 -11.94
C LYS A 100 28.88 25.01 -13.19
N LYS A 101 29.98 24.37 -13.61
CA LYS A 101 30.70 24.70 -14.86
C LYS A 101 29.93 24.26 -16.11
N ILE A 102 29.06 23.27 -15.98
CA ILE A 102 28.25 22.76 -17.09
C ILE A 102 27.01 23.67 -17.23
N SER A 103 26.96 24.36 -18.37
CA SER A 103 25.82 25.22 -18.71
C SER A 103 24.63 24.38 -19.18
N GLY A 104 23.43 24.92 -18.99
CA GLY A 104 22.19 24.24 -19.29
C GLY A 104 21.38 23.89 -18.04
N TYR A 105 20.07 23.98 -18.22
CA TYR A 105 19.03 23.56 -17.29
C TYR A 105 17.74 23.39 -18.10
N GLU A 106 16.80 22.63 -17.56
CA GLU A 106 15.43 22.57 -18.07
C GLU A 106 14.49 23.06 -16.98
N VAL A 107 13.57 23.94 -17.34
CA VAL A 107 12.52 24.43 -16.43
C VAL A 107 11.21 23.80 -16.87
N LEU A 108 10.58 23.10 -15.94
CA LEU A 108 9.27 22.50 -16.08
C LEU A 108 8.31 23.28 -15.17
N ASP A 109 7.11 23.56 -15.68
CA ASP A 109 6.11 24.28 -14.91
C ASP A 109 5.54 23.44 -13.75
N ARG A 110 4.75 24.07 -12.88
CA ARG A 110 4.14 23.46 -11.70
C ARG A 110 3.34 22.18 -11.97
N SER A 111 2.79 21.95 -13.17
CA SER A 111 2.01 20.74 -13.49
C SER A 111 2.84 19.44 -13.41
N HIS A 112 4.17 19.56 -13.46
CA HIS A 112 5.11 18.46 -13.34
C HIS A 112 5.43 18.06 -11.89
N ILE A 113 4.82 18.73 -10.91
CA ILE A 113 4.94 18.41 -9.48
C ILE A 113 3.61 17.79 -9.02
N GLN A 114 3.57 16.47 -8.86
CA GLN A 114 2.33 15.74 -8.66
C GLN A 114 2.29 15.07 -7.30
N ARG A 115 1.08 14.95 -6.75
CA ARG A 115 0.81 14.08 -5.59
C ARG A 115 0.51 12.67 -6.08
N VAL A 116 0.84 11.66 -5.28
CA VAL A 116 0.63 10.24 -5.62
C VAL A 116 -0.11 9.54 -4.47
N GLY A 117 -0.92 8.53 -4.79
CA GLY A 117 -1.59 7.65 -3.83
C GLY A 117 -3.11 7.83 -3.73
N PHE A 118 -3.71 8.60 -4.64
CA PHE A 118 -5.15 8.94 -4.64
C PHE A 118 -5.97 8.21 -5.72
N GLU A 119 -5.31 7.67 -6.74
CA GLU A 119 -5.97 6.95 -7.84
C GLU A 119 -6.45 5.55 -7.42
N ASP A 120 -7.37 4.98 -8.20
CA ASP A 120 -7.98 3.68 -7.89
C ASP A 120 -7.01 2.51 -8.00
N GLU A 121 -6.07 2.58 -8.96
CA GLU A 121 -5.00 1.60 -9.14
C GLU A 121 -4.00 1.62 -7.98
N GLN A 122 -3.98 2.70 -7.19
CA GLN A 122 -3.11 2.91 -6.04
C GLN A 122 -3.79 2.53 -4.70
N ALA A 123 -4.95 1.90 -4.76
CA ALA A 123 -5.70 1.47 -3.58
C ALA A 123 -5.00 0.35 -2.80
N LEU A 124 -4.98 0.46 -1.46
CA LEU A 124 -4.60 -0.65 -0.59
C LEU A 124 -5.83 -1.51 -0.27
N LEU A 125 -6.95 -0.85 0.07
CA LEU A 125 -8.20 -1.51 0.42
C LEU A 125 -8.99 -1.88 -0.85
N PRO A 126 -9.56 -3.10 -0.90
CA PRO A 126 -10.41 -3.50 -2.01
C PRO A 126 -11.65 -2.61 -2.05
N TYR A 127 -11.96 -2.12 -3.25
CA TYR A 127 -13.10 -1.25 -3.49
C TYR A 127 -14.24 -2.03 -4.14
N SER A 128 -15.48 -1.73 -3.76
CA SER A 128 -16.66 -2.20 -4.46
C SER A 128 -17.11 -1.12 -5.44
N GLN A 129 -17.43 -1.49 -6.68
CA GLN A 129 -17.94 -0.53 -7.70
C GLN A 129 -19.22 0.21 -7.25
N ARG A 130 -19.88 -0.26 -6.19
CA ARG A 130 -21.10 0.31 -5.62
C ARG A 130 -20.85 1.37 -4.54
N SER A 131 -19.61 1.55 -4.09
CA SER A 131 -19.24 2.56 -3.09
C SER A 131 -18.66 3.80 -3.77
N PHE A 132 -18.59 4.94 -3.09
CA PHE A 132 -17.88 6.13 -3.58
C PHE A 132 -16.40 6.07 -3.15
N SER A 133 -15.46 6.29 -4.07
CA SER A 133 -14.01 6.15 -3.83
C SER A 133 -13.48 7.06 -2.72
N GLY A 134 -14.16 8.19 -2.46
CA GLY A 134 -13.84 9.08 -1.35
C GLY A 134 -13.92 8.40 0.03
N TYR A 135 -14.82 7.44 0.25
CA TYR A 135 -14.87 6.70 1.51
C TYR A 135 -13.64 5.82 1.71
N ARG A 136 -13.12 5.22 0.63
CA ARG A 136 -11.86 4.47 0.65
C ARG A 136 -10.73 5.40 1.08
N LEU A 137 -10.59 6.56 0.43
CA LEU A 137 -9.52 7.52 0.76
C LEU A 137 -9.56 7.96 2.22
N LEU A 138 -10.75 8.22 2.77
CA LEU A 138 -10.91 8.54 4.20
C LEU A 138 -10.46 7.37 5.10
N GLN A 139 -10.90 6.15 4.81
CA GLN A 139 -10.49 4.97 5.58
C GLN A 139 -8.97 4.78 5.54
N GLU A 140 -8.38 4.88 4.36
CA GLU A 140 -6.95 4.72 4.15
C GLU A 140 -6.16 5.85 4.84
N TYR A 141 -6.68 7.07 4.87
CA TYR A 141 -6.08 8.21 5.58
C TYR A 141 -6.07 7.99 7.08
N PHE A 142 -7.19 7.61 7.69
CA PHE A 142 -7.26 7.35 9.14
C PHE A 142 -6.58 6.03 9.56
N ALA A 143 -6.35 5.11 8.62
CA ALA A 143 -5.62 3.88 8.87
C ALA A 143 -4.10 4.08 8.79
N PHE A 144 -3.61 4.74 7.74
CA PHE A 144 -2.18 4.87 7.47
C PHE A 144 -1.85 6.14 6.66
N PRO A 145 -1.81 7.33 7.29
CA PRO A 145 -1.60 8.61 6.59
C PRO A 145 -0.34 8.65 5.72
N ASN A 146 0.73 7.98 6.15
CA ASN A 146 2.02 7.95 5.47
C ASN A 146 1.97 7.42 4.03
N ARG A 147 0.91 6.70 3.63
CA ARG A 147 0.72 6.28 2.23
C ARG A 147 0.54 7.44 1.27
N PHE A 148 0.08 8.60 1.75
CA PHE A 148 -0.20 9.79 0.94
C PHE A 148 0.99 10.74 0.89
N MET A 149 2.08 10.43 1.59
CA MET A 149 3.30 11.24 1.62
C MET A 149 4.19 10.93 0.41
N PHE A 150 3.62 10.93 -0.78
CA PHE A 150 4.35 10.71 -2.03
C PHE A 150 4.22 11.90 -2.97
N VAL A 151 5.35 12.31 -3.53
CA VAL A 151 5.42 13.29 -4.61
C VAL A 151 6.09 12.68 -5.81
N GLU A 152 5.70 13.12 -7.01
CA GLU A 152 6.28 12.69 -8.26
C GLU A 152 6.63 13.89 -9.13
N PHE A 153 7.83 13.85 -9.71
CA PHE A 153 8.32 14.85 -10.65
C PHE A 153 8.34 14.25 -12.05
N THR A 154 7.46 14.72 -12.93
CA THR A 154 7.29 14.18 -14.29
C THR A 154 8.00 15.04 -15.33
N GLY A 155 8.16 14.54 -16.56
CA GLY A 155 8.73 15.31 -17.68
C GLY A 155 10.24 15.53 -17.62
N ILE A 156 10.94 14.95 -16.65
CA ILE A 156 12.39 15.16 -16.44
C ILE A 156 13.28 14.44 -17.47
N GLY A 157 12.71 13.55 -18.27
CA GLY A 157 13.46 12.65 -19.16
C GLY A 157 14.36 13.37 -20.17
N SER A 158 13.91 14.51 -20.72
CA SER A 158 14.71 15.26 -21.70
C SER A 158 15.98 15.85 -21.08
N ALA A 159 15.89 16.38 -19.85
CA ALA A 159 17.03 16.89 -19.11
C ALA A 159 17.98 15.77 -18.68
N VAL A 160 17.44 14.64 -18.22
CA VAL A 160 18.20 13.45 -17.85
C VAL A 160 19.02 12.95 -19.04
N GLN A 161 18.41 12.81 -20.22
CA GLN A 161 19.07 12.32 -21.43
C GLN A 161 20.19 13.24 -21.94
N ARG A 162 20.18 14.53 -21.57
CA ARG A 162 21.26 15.47 -21.91
C ARG A 162 22.39 15.49 -20.89
N CYS A 163 22.24 14.86 -19.73
CA CYS A 163 23.19 14.89 -18.64
C CYS A 163 24.24 13.77 -18.77
N ARG A 164 25.40 14.09 -19.34
CA ARG A 164 26.56 13.17 -19.46
C ARG A 164 27.44 13.14 -18.21
N ASP A 165 26.83 13.28 -17.04
CA ASP A 165 27.51 13.25 -15.75
C ASP A 165 26.86 12.17 -14.88
N THR A 166 27.57 11.78 -13.83
CA THR A 166 27.09 10.83 -12.82
C THR A 166 26.17 11.50 -11.79
N GLU A 167 26.09 12.83 -11.78
CA GLU A 167 25.27 13.61 -10.84
C GLU A 167 24.36 14.62 -11.55
N ILE A 168 23.12 14.73 -11.07
CA ILE A 168 22.14 15.70 -11.56
C ILE A 168 21.38 16.29 -10.38
N ASP A 169 21.11 17.59 -10.44
CA ASP A 169 20.32 18.31 -9.46
C ASP A 169 18.88 18.47 -9.98
N VAL A 170 17.92 18.08 -9.15
CA VAL A 170 16.49 18.31 -9.33
C VAL A 170 16.04 19.30 -8.27
N VAL A 171 15.62 20.49 -8.69
CA VAL A 171 15.33 21.62 -7.81
C VAL A 171 13.85 21.97 -7.90
N ILE A 172 13.16 21.91 -6.76
CA ILE A 172 11.79 22.42 -6.63
C ILE A 172 11.88 23.89 -6.21
N LEU A 173 11.44 24.80 -7.08
CA LEU A 173 11.36 26.23 -6.77
C LEU A 173 10.06 26.54 -6.03
N LEU A 174 10.16 27.33 -4.97
CA LEU A 174 9.07 27.61 -4.03
C LEU A 174 8.75 29.10 -3.97
N ASN A 175 7.47 29.47 -3.89
CA ASN A 175 7.02 30.87 -3.73
C ASN A 175 7.07 31.42 -2.31
N ARG A 176 7.44 30.57 -1.34
CA ARG A 176 7.52 30.89 0.08
C ARG A 176 8.85 30.41 0.62
N SER A 177 9.53 31.30 1.33
CA SER A 177 10.75 31.01 2.09
C SER A 177 10.40 30.67 3.53
N ASP A 178 11.15 29.73 4.11
CA ASP A 178 10.94 29.15 5.43
C ASP A 178 12.31 28.73 6.00
N SER A 179 12.96 29.64 6.71
CA SER A 179 14.32 29.44 7.22
C SER A 179 14.46 28.32 8.25
N ASP A 180 13.35 27.90 8.87
CA ASP A 180 13.37 26.81 9.84
C ASP A 180 13.61 25.47 9.13
N LEU A 181 13.13 25.32 7.89
CA LEU A 181 13.33 24.11 7.08
C LEU A 181 14.77 23.95 6.58
N GLU A 182 15.52 25.04 6.45
CA GLU A 182 16.93 25.03 5.99
C GLU A 182 17.81 24.11 6.85
N LYS A 183 17.52 24.01 8.16
CA LYS A 183 18.28 23.16 9.09
C LYS A 183 17.69 21.76 9.29
N LEU A 184 16.43 21.56 8.88
CA LEU A 184 15.68 20.34 9.15
C LEU A 184 15.63 19.40 7.94
N VAL A 185 15.59 19.96 6.73
CA VAL A 185 15.51 19.20 5.48
C VAL A 185 16.88 18.62 5.14
N SER A 186 16.92 17.31 4.98
CA SER A 186 18.09 16.56 4.58
C SER A 186 17.70 15.41 3.64
N LYS A 187 18.69 14.71 3.09
CA LYS A 187 18.44 13.54 2.23
C LYS A 187 17.62 12.45 2.92
N ASP A 188 17.70 12.34 4.25
CA ASP A 188 17.01 11.30 5.01
C ASP A 188 15.49 11.51 5.05
N ASN A 189 15.02 12.70 4.63
CA ASN A 189 13.60 13.01 4.51
C ASN A 189 12.97 12.52 3.20
N PHE A 190 13.77 12.01 2.26
CA PHE A 190 13.32 11.58 0.95
C PHE A 190 13.76 10.13 0.71
N ALA A 191 12.84 9.27 0.34
CA ALA A 191 13.13 7.88 0.01
C ALA A 191 12.70 7.55 -1.41
N LEU A 192 13.64 6.99 -2.17
CA LEU A 192 13.38 6.38 -3.47
C LEU A 192 12.79 4.97 -3.29
N PHE A 193 12.19 4.45 -4.36
CA PHE A 193 11.84 3.03 -4.49
C PHE A 193 10.93 2.51 -3.36
N CYS A 194 9.95 3.32 -2.98
CA CYS A 194 9.00 3.00 -1.92
C CYS A 194 7.60 2.77 -2.49
N SER A 195 6.89 1.79 -1.93
CA SER A 195 5.46 1.59 -2.15
C SER A 195 4.77 1.37 -0.80
N PRO A 196 3.58 1.96 -0.58
CA PRO A 196 2.69 1.48 0.48
C PRO A 196 2.38 0.00 0.29
N ALA A 197 2.20 -0.71 1.40
CA ALA A 197 1.83 -2.13 1.39
C ALA A 197 0.83 -2.43 2.49
N ILE A 198 -0.02 -3.44 2.26
CA ILE A 198 -1.06 -3.88 3.19
C ILE A 198 -0.95 -5.36 3.44
N ASN A 199 -1.16 -5.77 4.70
CA ASN A 199 -1.24 -7.16 5.11
C ASN A 199 -2.60 -7.76 4.72
N LEU A 200 -2.79 -7.98 3.42
CA LEU A 200 -4.05 -8.47 2.84
C LEU A 200 -3.74 -9.32 1.60
N PHE A 201 -4.08 -10.60 1.66
CA PHE A 201 -3.73 -11.58 0.63
C PHE A 201 -4.86 -12.60 0.43
N SER A 202 -4.89 -13.22 -0.73
CA SER A 202 -5.90 -14.23 -1.06
C SER A 202 -5.50 -15.59 -0.50
N LYS A 203 -6.44 -16.30 0.12
CA LYS A 203 -6.22 -17.65 0.65
C LYS A 203 -7.49 -18.49 0.52
N ARG A 204 -7.31 -19.76 0.16
CA ARG A 204 -8.34 -20.79 0.28
C ARG A 204 -8.35 -21.33 1.70
N THR A 205 -9.53 -21.40 2.31
CA THR A 205 -9.69 -22.01 3.63
C THR A 205 -9.52 -23.52 3.55
N ASP A 206 -9.28 -24.16 4.70
CA ASP A 206 -9.46 -25.60 4.80
C ASP A 206 -10.93 -25.95 4.50
N ARG A 207 -11.15 -27.16 3.94
CA ARG A 207 -12.48 -27.63 3.57
C ARG A 207 -13.39 -27.74 4.80
N ILE A 208 -14.59 -27.19 4.73
CA ILE A 208 -15.56 -27.27 5.83
C ILE A 208 -16.49 -28.44 5.55
N HIS A 209 -16.63 -29.38 6.48
CA HIS A 209 -17.55 -30.49 6.32
C HIS A 209 -18.98 -30.01 6.60
N LEU A 210 -19.89 -30.29 5.68
CA LEU A 210 -21.31 -30.01 5.83
C LEU A 210 -21.95 -31.08 6.73
N THR A 211 -22.90 -30.66 7.57
CA THR A 211 -23.61 -31.54 8.50
C THR A 211 -25.04 -31.07 8.68
N ASP A 212 -25.99 -31.99 8.79
CA ASP A 212 -27.42 -31.65 8.88
C ASP A 212 -27.81 -31.04 10.25
N THR A 213 -26.86 -30.93 11.18
CA THR A 213 -27.07 -30.43 12.54
C THR A 213 -26.62 -28.98 12.74
N GLN A 214 -25.96 -28.37 11.75
CA GLN A 214 -25.42 -27.01 11.85
C GLN A 214 -25.93 -26.16 10.68
N HIS A 215 -26.29 -24.91 10.99
CA HIS A 215 -26.76 -23.93 9.99
C HIS A 215 -25.69 -22.89 9.64
N GLU A 216 -24.62 -22.82 10.44
CA GLU A 216 -23.51 -21.89 10.29
C GLU A 216 -22.19 -22.65 10.35
N TYR A 217 -21.29 -22.31 9.44
CA TYR A 217 -20.04 -23.02 9.21
C TYR A 217 -18.86 -22.10 9.49
N HIS A 218 -18.04 -22.45 10.50
CA HIS A 218 -16.85 -21.67 10.85
C HIS A 218 -15.80 -21.74 9.73
N ALA A 219 -15.55 -20.60 9.08
CA ALA A 219 -14.55 -20.48 8.03
C ALA A 219 -13.18 -20.19 8.66
N VAL A 220 -12.32 -21.22 8.69
CA VAL A 220 -10.96 -21.16 9.24
C VAL A 220 -9.95 -21.22 8.10
N PRO A 221 -9.14 -20.17 7.86
CA PRO A 221 -8.19 -20.14 6.75
C PRO A 221 -7.16 -21.28 6.76
N ASP A 222 -6.70 -21.69 7.95
CA ASP A 222 -5.77 -22.80 8.15
C ASP A 222 -5.99 -23.37 9.56
N ARG A 223 -6.55 -24.57 9.67
CA ARG A 223 -6.86 -25.23 10.95
C ARG A 223 -5.63 -25.70 11.70
N SER A 224 -4.48 -25.84 11.04
CA SER A 224 -3.21 -26.13 11.72
C SER A 224 -2.66 -24.90 12.45
N ARG A 225 -3.04 -23.71 11.99
CA ARG A 225 -2.62 -22.40 12.53
C ARG A 225 -3.80 -21.44 12.65
N PRO A 226 -4.84 -21.78 13.45
CA PRO A 226 -6.09 -21.03 13.48
C PRO A 226 -5.96 -19.65 14.14
N MET A 227 -4.81 -19.36 14.78
CA MET A 227 -4.50 -18.07 15.39
C MET A 227 -3.72 -17.13 14.44
N ASP A 228 -3.17 -17.63 13.34
CA ASP A 228 -2.23 -16.87 12.51
C ASP A 228 -2.93 -16.09 11.39
N PHE A 229 -4.21 -16.39 11.13
CA PHE A 229 -4.97 -15.83 10.01
C PHE A 229 -6.35 -15.35 10.44
N GLU A 230 -6.82 -14.27 9.82
CA GLU A 230 -8.18 -13.75 9.95
C GLU A 230 -8.78 -13.46 8.59
N ILE A 231 -10.04 -13.86 8.41
CA ILE A 231 -10.78 -13.54 7.18
C ILE A 231 -11.16 -12.07 7.20
N TYR A 232 -10.58 -11.29 6.29
CA TYR A 232 -11.01 -9.91 6.01
C TYR A 232 -12.33 -9.91 5.22
N GLN A 233 -12.41 -10.68 4.14
CA GLN A 233 -13.59 -10.75 3.28
C GLN A 233 -13.71 -12.12 2.62
N VAL A 234 -14.91 -12.70 2.62
CA VAL A 234 -15.22 -13.89 1.82
C VAL A 234 -15.46 -13.45 0.37
N LYS A 235 -14.76 -14.06 -0.58
CA LYS A 235 -14.80 -13.74 -2.01
C LYS A 235 -15.66 -14.73 -2.80
N ARG A 236 -15.60 -16.01 -2.44
CA ARG A 236 -16.31 -17.09 -3.15
C ARG A 236 -16.59 -18.24 -2.21
N VAL A 237 -17.77 -18.84 -2.36
CA VAL A 237 -18.18 -20.04 -1.61
C VAL A 237 -18.68 -21.08 -2.61
N VAL A 238 -18.07 -22.26 -2.57
CA VAL A 238 -18.43 -23.39 -3.45
C VAL A 238 -18.68 -24.62 -2.60
N GLY A 239 -19.87 -25.21 -2.76
CA GLY A 239 -20.21 -26.53 -2.25
C GLY A 239 -19.66 -27.62 -3.14
N LEU A 240 -19.11 -28.66 -2.52
CA LEU A 240 -18.48 -29.80 -3.17
C LEU A 240 -19.17 -31.09 -2.72
N GLY A 241 -19.65 -31.87 -3.68
CA GLY A 241 -20.27 -33.17 -3.49
C GLY A 241 -19.27 -34.31 -3.39
N THR A 242 -19.75 -35.52 -3.70
CA THR A 242 -18.94 -36.76 -3.60
C THR A 242 -18.10 -36.98 -4.85
N SER A 243 -18.56 -36.49 -6.00
CA SER A 243 -17.86 -36.52 -7.28
C SER A 243 -17.35 -35.12 -7.65
N ALA A 244 -16.27 -35.04 -8.42
CA ALA A 244 -15.66 -33.77 -8.83
C ALA A 244 -16.61 -32.90 -9.68
N ASP A 245 -17.56 -33.51 -10.39
CA ASP A 245 -18.55 -32.79 -11.21
C ASP A 245 -19.73 -32.25 -10.39
N GLN A 246 -19.79 -32.56 -9.08
CA GLN A 246 -20.83 -32.08 -8.17
C GLN A 246 -20.32 -30.83 -7.44
N GLU A 247 -20.25 -29.71 -8.15
CA GLU A 247 -19.97 -28.40 -7.57
C GLU A 247 -21.20 -27.50 -7.63
N GLN A 248 -21.40 -26.70 -6.58
CA GLN A 248 -22.48 -25.73 -6.50
C GLN A 248 -21.93 -24.40 -5.97
N GLU A 249 -22.03 -23.35 -6.78
CA GLU A 249 -21.62 -22.01 -6.36
C GLU A 249 -22.73 -21.32 -5.57
N PHE A 250 -22.34 -20.60 -4.51
CA PHE A 250 -23.25 -19.78 -3.72
C PHE A 250 -22.90 -18.31 -3.92
N LEU A 251 -23.91 -17.51 -4.25
CA LEU A 251 -23.77 -16.07 -4.46
C LEU A 251 -23.89 -15.30 -3.13
N PRO A 252 -23.29 -14.11 -2.97
CA PRO A 252 -23.49 -13.34 -1.75
C PRO A 252 -24.97 -12.92 -1.61
N PHE A 253 -25.60 -13.18 -0.47
CA PHE A 253 -27.03 -12.90 -0.26
C PHE A 253 -27.41 -11.44 -0.55
N TYR A 254 -26.62 -10.49 -0.07
CA TYR A 254 -26.85 -9.05 -0.29
C TYR A 254 -26.33 -8.53 -1.65
N ALA A 255 -25.81 -9.39 -2.51
CA ALA A 255 -25.49 -9.05 -3.90
C ALA A 255 -26.67 -9.30 -4.85
N ALA A 256 -27.72 -9.99 -4.39
CA ALA A 256 -28.95 -10.21 -5.13
C ALA A 256 -29.58 -8.87 -5.52
N ASN A 257 -29.47 -8.51 -6.79
CA ASN A 257 -30.24 -7.43 -7.39
C ASN A 257 -31.36 -8.10 -8.19
N ASP A 258 -32.61 -7.72 -7.95
CA ASP A 258 -33.80 -8.14 -8.74
C ASP A 258 -33.74 -7.75 -10.23
N LEU A 259 -32.65 -7.13 -10.69
CA LEU A 259 -32.43 -6.62 -12.06
C LEU A 259 -31.40 -7.44 -12.86
N GLY A 260 -30.80 -8.48 -12.27
CA GLY A 260 -29.76 -9.30 -12.90
C GLY A 260 -30.29 -10.60 -13.49
N THR A 261 -29.95 -10.87 -14.74
CA THR A 261 -30.33 -12.01 -15.58
C THR A 261 -29.79 -13.38 -15.14
N GLU A 262 -29.41 -13.57 -13.88
CA GLU A 262 -29.01 -14.88 -13.31
C GLU A 262 -30.19 -15.54 -12.58
N ALA A 263 -31.33 -15.64 -13.26
CA ALA A 263 -32.56 -16.24 -12.73
C ALA A 263 -32.45 -17.75 -12.42
N ASP A 264 -31.32 -18.40 -12.73
CA ASP A 264 -31.10 -19.83 -12.56
C ASP A 264 -30.32 -20.20 -11.27
N LEU A 265 -29.61 -19.25 -10.63
CA LEU A 265 -28.84 -19.50 -9.40
C LEU A 265 -29.60 -18.97 -8.18
N ASN A 266 -30.44 -19.84 -7.60
CA ASN A 266 -31.21 -19.55 -6.39
C ASN A 266 -30.45 -19.89 -5.09
N THR A 267 -29.13 -19.81 -5.10
CA THR A 267 -28.27 -20.25 -4.00
C THR A 267 -27.37 -19.13 -3.50
N TYR A 268 -27.45 -18.89 -2.19
CA TYR A 268 -26.84 -17.75 -1.55
C TYR A 268 -26.07 -18.13 -0.29
N TYR A 269 -25.08 -17.30 0.06
CA TYR A 269 -24.41 -17.33 1.34
C TYR A 269 -24.48 -15.99 2.07
N ALA A 270 -24.54 -16.05 3.40
CA ALA A 270 -24.34 -14.89 4.26
C ALA A 270 -23.12 -15.12 5.15
N VAL A 271 -22.45 -14.02 5.52
CA VAL A 271 -21.28 -14.06 6.40
C VAL A 271 -21.64 -13.37 7.71
N GLN A 272 -21.54 -14.11 8.80
CA GLN A 272 -21.63 -13.56 10.14
C GLN A 272 -20.24 -13.46 10.73
N ARG A 273 -19.92 -12.27 11.25
CA ARG A 273 -18.66 -12.02 11.96
C ARG A 273 -18.97 -11.95 13.45
N VAL A 274 -18.15 -12.61 14.26
CA VAL A 274 -18.28 -12.57 15.72
C VAL A 274 -16.93 -12.24 16.36
N PRO A 275 -16.90 -11.49 17.47
CA PRO A 275 -15.65 -11.24 18.20
C PRO A 275 -15.03 -12.56 18.67
N ARG A 276 -13.71 -12.70 18.57
CA ARG A 276 -13.03 -13.90 19.04
C ARG A 276 -13.03 -13.92 20.57
N LEU A 277 -13.48 -15.03 21.14
CA LEU A 277 -13.39 -15.26 22.59
C LEU A 277 -12.03 -15.83 23.00
N LEU A 278 -11.56 -15.42 24.17
CA LEU A 278 -10.38 -16.03 24.80
C LEU A 278 -10.63 -17.50 25.11
N SER A 279 -9.73 -18.37 24.63
CA SER A 279 -9.71 -19.77 25.03
C SER A 279 -9.45 -19.93 26.53
N SER A 280 -9.86 -21.05 27.12
CA SER A 280 -9.62 -21.36 28.54
C SER A 280 -8.15 -21.25 28.93
N ARG A 281 -7.23 -21.60 28.00
CA ARG A 281 -5.78 -21.45 28.20
C ARG A 281 -5.36 -19.99 28.23
N GLN A 282 -5.83 -19.18 27.28
CA GLN A 282 -5.50 -17.75 27.23
C GLN A 282 -6.09 -16.97 28.41
N ARG A 283 -7.25 -17.37 28.93
CA ARG A 283 -7.78 -16.78 30.19
C ARG A 283 -6.86 -17.03 31.39
N ARG A 284 -6.14 -18.16 31.41
CA ARG A 284 -5.21 -18.52 32.50
C ARG A 284 -3.80 -17.98 32.32
N GLN A 285 -3.31 -17.94 31.07
CA GLN A 285 -1.91 -17.63 30.75
C GLN A 285 -1.71 -16.25 30.10
N GLY A 286 -2.79 -15.54 29.79
CA GLY A 286 -2.77 -14.33 28.97
C GLY A 286 -2.92 -14.62 27.47
N ALA A 287 -3.37 -13.61 26.73
CA ALA A 287 -3.42 -13.65 25.27
C ALA A 287 -2.03 -13.40 24.65
N ARG A 288 -1.83 -13.85 23.40
CA ARG A 288 -0.58 -13.61 22.66
C ARG A 288 -0.31 -12.12 22.46
N SER A 289 -1.36 -11.36 22.23
CA SER A 289 -1.35 -9.92 22.06
C SER A 289 -2.68 -9.32 22.56
N SER A 290 -2.77 -7.99 22.59
CA SER A 290 -4.01 -7.27 22.88
C SER A 290 -5.07 -7.40 21.77
N TYR A 291 -4.66 -7.83 20.57
CA TYR A 291 -5.56 -8.01 19.43
C TYR A 291 -6.08 -9.45 19.36
N LEU A 292 -7.36 -9.65 19.69
CA LEU A 292 -8.00 -10.97 19.65
C LEU A 292 -8.55 -11.32 18.26
N GLY A 293 -8.92 -10.30 17.48
CA GLY A 293 -9.53 -10.46 16.16
C GLY A 293 -10.98 -10.96 16.21
N SER A 294 -11.46 -11.37 15.04
CA SER A 294 -12.80 -11.91 14.83
C SER A 294 -12.75 -13.30 14.19
N GLU A 295 -13.89 -13.97 14.24
CA GLU A 295 -14.18 -15.22 13.53
C GLU A 295 -15.28 -14.96 12.50
N ALA A 296 -15.22 -15.68 11.37
CA ALA A 296 -16.22 -15.59 10.31
C ALA A 296 -16.95 -16.93 10.16
N TYR A 297 -18.27 -16.87 10.16
CA TYR A 297 -19.17 -18.00 9.94
C TYR A 297 -19.93 -17.77 8.63
N VAL A 298 -20.11 -18.83 7.86
CA VAL A 298 -20.84 -18.81 6.60
C VAL A 298 -22.12 -19.62 6.78
N SER A 299 -23.27 -19.01 6.47
CA SER A 299 -24.55 -19.71 6.34
C SER A 299 -24.94 -19.81 4.87
N LEU A 300 -25.67 -20.86 4.53
CA LEU A 300 -26.05 -21.19 3.16
C LEU A 300 -27.56 -21.28 3.05
N VAL A 301 -28.09 -20.83 1.90
CA VAL A 301 -29.49 -20.96 1.54
C VAL A 301 -29.58 -21.36 0.08
N ASP A 302 -30.45 -22.30 -0.22
CA ASP A 302 -30.84 -22.73 -1.56
C ASP A 302 -32.37 -22.69 -1.63
N ALA A 303 -32.92 -21.90 -2.55
CA ALA A 303 -34.37 -21.76 -2.66
C ALA A 303 -35.05 -22.98 -3.30
N SER A 304 -34.29 -23.85 -3.99
CA SER A 304 -34.78 -25.09 -4.59
C SER A 304 -34.71 -26.27 -3.62
N GLU A 305 -33.71 -26.31 -2.73
CA GLU A 305 -33.55 -27.39 -1.74
C GLU A 305 -32.94 -26.86 -0.43
N ALA A 306 -33.77 -26.58 0.57
CA ALA A 306 -33.30 -25.99 1.82
C ALA A 306 -32.51 -27.00 2.70
N PRO A 307 -31.40 -26.59 3.34
CA PRO A 307 -30.66 -25.33 3.16
C PRO A 307 -29.70 -25.33 1.96
N TYR A 308 -29.37 -26.50 1.43
CA TYR A 308 -28.58 -26.75 0.22
C TYR A 308 -28.79 -28.20 -0.24
N ARG A 309 -28.31 -28.55 -1.44
CA ARG A 309 -28.44 -29.90 -2.00
C ARG A 309 -27.85 -30.99 -1.12
N THR A 310 -28.60 -32.07 -0.91
CA THR A 310 -28.21 -33.21 -0.03
C THR A 310 -26.93 -33.92 -0.49
N GLU A 311 -26.52 -33.77 -1.75
CA GLU A 311 -25.30 -34.37 -2.30
C GLU A 311 -24.01 -33.67 -1.86
N LEU A 312 -24.11 -32.42 -1.41
CA LEU A 312 -22.95 -31.66 -0.94
C LEU A 312 -22.41 -32.25 0.37
N ARG A 313 -21.08 -32.28 0.48
CA ARG A 313 -20.36 -32.82 1.65
C ARG A 313 -19.38 -31.84 2.23
N GLN A 314 -18.84 -30.94 1.42
CA GLN A 314 -17.81 -30.00 1.83
C GLN A 314 -18.05 -28.60 1.26
N LEU A 315 -17.51 -27.58 1.92
CA LEU A 315 -17.40 -26.23 1.39
C LEU A 315 -15.94 -25.86 1.17
N ALA A 316 -15.68 -25.25 0.04
CA ALA A 316 -14.46 -24.51 -0.25
C ALA A 316 -14.78 -23.00 -0.21
N VAL A 317 -14.02 -22.27 0.60
CA VAL A 317 -14.14 -20.81 0.73
C VAL A 317 -12.86 -20.16 0.25
N GLU A 318 -12.99 -19.21 -0.68
CA GLU A 318 -11.92 -18.30 -1.07
C GLU A 318 -12.13 -16.98 -0.35
N ALA A 319 -11.09 -16.49 0.32
CA ALA A 319 -11.17 -15.29 1.14
C ALA A 319 -9.92 -14.42 0.99
N LEU A 320 -10.10 -13.12 1.19
CA LEU A 320 -9.01 -12.23 1.57
C LEU A 320 -8.75 -12.40 3.06
N CYS A 321 -7.49 -12.57 3.43
CA CYS A 321 -7.04 -12.81 4.78
C CYS A 321 -5.96 -11.80 5.20
N THR A 322 -5.83 -11.63 6.52
CA THR A 322 -4.70 -10.93 7.16
C THR A 322 -3.97 -11.91 8.09
N ASN A 323 -2.78 -11.54 8.56
CA ASN A 323 -1.99 -12.29 9.52
C ASN A 323 -2.30 -11.94 10.99
N ARG A 324 -3.49 -11.39 11.27
CA ARG A 324 -3.92 -11.00 12.63
C ARG A 324 -2.92 -10.10 13.35
N ASP A 325 -2.44 -10.56 14.49
CA ASP A 325 -1.49 -9.90 15.39
C ASP A 325 -0.03 -10.25 15.09
N LEU A 326 0.25 -11.14 14.14
CA LEU A 326 1.63 -11.45 13.75
C LEU A 326 2.42 -10.21 13.27
N PRO A 327 1.83 -9.21 12.59
CA PRO A 327 2.51 -7.95 12.30
C PRO A 327 3.13 -7.25 13.53
N LEU A 328 2.54 -7.41 14.73
CA LEU A 328 3.06 -6.84 15.97
C LEU A 328 4.37 -7.50 16.44
N HIS A 329 4.67 -8.69 15.92
CA HIS A 329 5.82 -9.51 16.30
C HIS A 329 6.88 -9.61 15.20
N MET A 330 6.71 -8.86 14.10
CA MET A 330 7.69 -8.84 13.02
C MET A 330 9.03 -8.26 13.51
N PRO A 331 10.18 -8.92 13.25
CA PRO A 331 11.51 -8.44 13.66
C PRO A 331 12.04 -7.36 12.71
N VAL A 332 11.28 -6.27 12.55
CA VAL A 332 11.60 -5.17 11.64
C VAL A 332 12.94 -4.54 12.03
N GLY A 333 13.83 -4.35 11.05
CA GLY A 333 15.13 -3.72 11.25
C GLY A 333 16.22 -4.60 11.87
N GLN A 334 15.91 -5.82 12.32
CA GLN A 334 16.90 -6.68 12.99
C GLN A 334 17.77 -7.49 12.01
N GLY A 335 17.26 -7.80 10.82
CA GLY A 335 17.93 -8.61 9.80
C GLY A 335 18.61 -7.82 8.68
N LYS A 336 19.03 -8.51 7.61
CA LYS A 336 19.51 -7.87 6.35
C LYS A 336 18.38 -7.28 5.49
N THR A 337 17.19 -7.84 5.63
CA THR A 337 15.95 -7.44 4.95
C THR A 337 14.80 -7.68 5.92
N ASP A 338 13.73 -6.90 5.81
CA ASP A 338 12.52 -7.07 6.62
C ASP A 338 11.48 -7.93 5.89
N PHE A 339 11.54 -7.93 4.55
CA PHE A 339 10.66 -8.71 3.68
C PHE A 339 11.46 -9.50 2.64
N ASN A 340 10.87 -10.60 2.19
CA ASN A 340 11.31 -11.33 1.01
C ASN A 340 10.29 -11.08 -0.11
N MET A 341 10.77 -10.84 -1.33
CA MET A 341 9.90 -10.67 -2.49
C MET A 341 9.52 -12.05 -3.05
N GLU A 342 8.28 -12.21 -3.47
CA GLU A 342 7.84 -13.40 -4.22
C GLU A 342 8.41 -13.40 -5.64
N MET A 343 8.50 -12.22 -6.25
CA MET A 343 9.14 -12.03 -7.55
C MET A 343 10.64 -11.80 -7.42
N SER A 344 11.41 -12.26 -8.42
CA SER A 344 12.82 -11.94 -8.52
C SER A 344 12.98 -10.52 -9.04
N ALA A 345 13.58 -9.64 -8.23
CA ALA A 345 13.96 -8.28 -8.60
C ALA A 345 15.41 -8.03 -8.17
N PRO A 346 16.16 -7.16 -8.88
CA PRO A 346 17.55 -6.86 -8.56
C PRO A 346 17.68 -5.91 -7.35
N VAL A 347 17.17 -6.34 -6.19
CA VAL A 347 17.23 -5.59 -4.93
C VAL A 347 18.13 -6.29 -3.92
N LYS A 348 18.88 -5.50 -3.14
CA LYS A 348 19.74 -6.03 -2.06
C LYS A 348 18.93 -6.36 -0.79
N SER A 349 17.90 -5.56 -0.51
CA SER A 349 17.02 -5.71 0.64
C SER A 349 15.73 -4.93 0.44
N VAL A 350 14.68 -5.34 1.16
CA VAL A 350 13.39 -4.67 1.26
C VAL A 350 13.17 -4.32 2.72
N ARG A 351 12.93 -3.04 3.00
CA ARG A 351 12.86 -2.50 4.37
C ARG A 351 11.53 -1.82 4.64
N CYS A 352 11.05 -1.95 5.88
CA CYS A 352 9.93 -1.18 6.35
C CYS A 352 10.37 0.27 6.60
N VAL A 353 9.82 1.22 5.85
CA VAL A 353 10.12 2.66 6.00
C VAL A 353 9.25 3.29 7.07
N ALA A 354 7.99 2.87 7.16
CA ALA A 354 7.02 3.29 8.16
C ALA A 354 6.06 2.14 8.49
N GLY A 355 5.77 1.94 9.79
CA GLY A 355 4.97 0.82 10.28
C GLY A 355 5.81 -0.38 10.73
N PRO A 356 5.25 -1.61 10.77
CA PRO A 356 3.86 -1.96 10.49
C PRO A 356 2.89 -1.33 11.51
N THR A 357 1.70 -0.97 11.07
CA THR A 357 0.66 -0.46 11.97
C THR A 357 0.04 -1.60 12.78
N ALA A 358 -0.41 -1.30 13.99
CA ALA A 358 -1.18 -2.27 14.77
C ALA A 358 -2.49 -2.65 14.03
N PRO A 359 -2.89 -3.93 14.06
CA PRO A 359 -4.16 -4.35 13.47
C PRO A 359 -5.33 -3.68 14.19
N LYS A 360 -6.33 -3.23 13.42
CA LYS A 360 -7.57 -2.67 13.96
C LYS A 360 -8.68 -3.73 13.85
N PRO A 361 -9.56 -3.86 14.86
CA PRO A 361 -10.63 -4.83 14.81
C PRO A 361 -11.64 -4.42 13.73
N SER A 362 -12.31 -5.41 13.14
CA SER A 362 -13.56 -5.13 12.44
C SER A 362 -14.55 -4.54 13.43
N PHE A 363 -15.33 -3.54 13.03
CA PHE A 363 -16.50 -3.11 13.79
C PHE A 363 -17.55 -4.21 13.66
N VAL A 364 -17.48 -5.21 14.54
CA VAL A 364 -18.42 -6.34 14.57
C VAL A 364 -19.73 -5.96 15.28
N GLU A 365 -19.72 -4.85 16.03
CA GLU A 365 -20.87 -4.28 16.72
C GLU A 365 -20.86 -2.76 16.57
N GLY A 366 -22.01 -2.18 16.25
CA GLY A 366 -22.26 -0.74 16.09
C GLY A 366 -23.29 -0.48 15.00
N GLU A 367 -24.38 0.22 15.35
CA GLU A 367 -25.29 0.85 14.38
C GLU A 367 -24.57 1.84 13.46
#